data_AF-K8PMZ3-F1
#
_entry.id   AF-K8PMZ3-F1
#
_cell.length_a   1.000
_cell.length_b   1.000
_cell.length_c   1.000
_cell.angle_alpha   90.00
_cell.angle_beta   90.00
_cell.angle_gamma   90.00
#
_symmetry.space_group_name_H-M   'P 1'
#
loop_
_entity.id
_entity.type
_entity.pdbx_description
1 polymer ?
#
loop_
_entity_poly.entity_id
_entity_poly.type
_entity_poly.pdbx_seq_one_letter_code
_entity_poly.pdbx_strand_id
1 'polypeptide(L)'
;MLRIFIALMVCLTPTGANARASGMAPGKFSTLSYEQLQRLPPPIHKALKAAQLLCTDDAINIRTGFLRYLKGTTDEEFIAVHFDQFECFNRDALCSPNGCLHRVFVSKGGILREVWRGDVLEIDMSTESGRPSIDVDCSRRGSFCRYRMQWNGKRFR
;
A
#
# COMPACT_ATOMS: atom_id res chain seq x y z
N MET A 1 -54.70 33.54 -16.42
CA MET A 1 -53.52 33.05 -17.17
C MET A 1 -52.46 32.63 -16.15
N LEU A 2 -52.50 31.37 -15.70
CA LEU A 2 -51.58 30.82 -14.69
C LEU A 2 -50.36 30.24 -15.42
N ARG A 3 -49.16 30.79 -15.18
CA ARG A 3 -47.91 30.25 -15.74
C ARG A 3 -47.06 29.71 -14.60
N ILE A 4 -47.05 28.38 -14.50
CA ILE A 4 -46.23 27.59 -13.58
C ILE A 4 -44.80 27.58 -14.13
N PHE A 5 -43.84 28.12 -13.38
CA PHE A 5 -42.41 27.95 -13.67
C PHE A 5 -41.90 26.72 -12.92
N ILE A 6 -41.57 25.67 -13.66
CA ILE A 6 -40.93 24.47 -13.13
C ILE A 6 -39.42 24.77 -13.04
N ALA A 7 -38.90 24.94 -11.83
CA ALA A 7 -37.47 25.01 -11.59
C ALA A 7 -36.87 23.60 -11.62
N LEU A 8 -36.13 23.28 -12.68
CA LEU A 8 -35.38 22.02 -12.78
C LEU A 8 -34.15 22.09 -11.85
N MET A 9 -34.22 21.39 -10.72
CA MET A 9 -33.09 21.21 -9.81
C MET A 9 -32.18 20.12 -10.39
N VAL A 10 -31.08 20.52 -11.03
CA VAL A 10 -30.07 19.59 -11.56
C VAL A 10 -29.21 19.10 -10.39
N CYS A 11 -29.46 17.88 -9.92
CA CYS A 11 -28.58 17.20 -8.97
C CYS A 11 -27.26 16.82 -9.66
N LEU A 12 -26.21 17.56 -9.38
CA LEU A 12 -24.83 17.16 -9.66
C LEU A 12 -24.49 15.97 -8.76
N THR A 13 -24.50 14.76 -9.33
CA THR A 13 -23.97 13.57 -8.64
C THR A 13 -22.46 13.75 -8.48
N PRO A 14 -21.89 13.65 -7.27
CA PRO A 14 -20.45 13.62 -7.12
C PRO A 14 -19.95 12.31 -7.73
N THR A 15 -19.34 12.39 -8.92
CA THR A 15 -18.48 11.33 -9.43
C THR A 15 -17.41 11.09 -8.38
N GLY A 16 -17.42 9.91 -7.76
CA GLY A 16 -16.46 9.52 -6.73
C GLY A 16 -15.05 9.84 -7.20
N ALA A 17 -14.40 10.77 -6.49
CA ALA A 17 -13.00 11.07 -6.69
C ALA A 17 -12.20 9.86 -6.17
N ASN A 18 -12.00 8.87 -7.05
CA ASN A 18 -10.95 7.89 -6.84
C ASN A 18 -9.63 8.62 -7.09
N ALA A 19 -9.04 9.16 -6.03
CA ALA A 19 -7.67 9.63 -6.06
C ALA A 19 -6.76 8.42 -6.26
N ARG A 20 -6.61 7.97 -7.51
CA ARG A 20 -5.53 7.08 -7.91
C ARG A 20 -4.28 7.93 -7.97
N ALA A 21 -3.45 7.85 -6.93
CA ALA A 21 -2.07 8.28 -7.03
C ALA A 21 -1.32 7.26 -7.90
N SER A 22 -1.57 7.29 -9.22
CA SER A 22 -0.68 6.64 -10.18
C SER A 22 0.56 7.52 -10.32
N GLY A 23 1.66 7.05 -9.77
CA GLY A 23 2.98 7.68 -9.94
C GLY A 23 3.57 8.18 -8.64
N MET A 24 4.72 7.61 -8.30
CA MET A 24 5.69 8.15 -7.34
C MET A 24 5.78 9.67 -7.50
N ALA A 25 5.27 10.43 -6.54
CA ALA A 25 5.91 11.69 -6.20
C ALA A 25 7.17 11.26 -5.43
N PRO A 26 8.38 11.30 -6.01
CA PRO A 26 9.55 10.71 -5.38
C PRO A 26 10.01 11.68 -4.29
N GLY A 27 9.36 11.64 -3.13
CA GLY A 27 9.82 12.34 -1.94
C GLY A 27 11.27 11.94 -1.66
N LYS A 28 12.12 12.89 -1.27
CA LYS A 28 13.54 12.63 -0.99
C LYS A 28 13.66 11.50 0.05
N PHE A 29 14.66 10.62 -0.11
CA PHE A 29 14.99 9.67 0.95
C PHE A 29 15.35 10.43 2.23
N SER A 30 14.84 9.94 3.35
CA SER A 30 15.14 10.44 4.69
C SER A 30 15.37 9.28 5.62
N THR A 31 16.33 9.44 6.53
CA THR A 31 16.60 8.44 7.56
C THR A 31 15.43 8.34 8.53
N LEU A 32 14.93 7.13 8.71
CA LEU A 32 13.94 6.79 9.72
C LEU A 32 14.60 6.84 11.10
N SER A 33 14.17 7.75 11.97
CA SER A 33 14.75 7.90 13.30
C SER A 33 14.48 6.67 14.18
N TYR A 34 15.29 6.49 15.22
CA TYR A 34 15.08 5.42 16.20
C TYR A 34 13.70 5.52 16.84
N GLU A 35 13.25 6.71 17.23
CA GLU A 35 11.93 6.94 17.84
C GLU A 35 10.80 6.63 16.87
N GLN A 36 10.95 6.98 15.58
CA GLN A 36 9.97 6.63 14.56
C GLN A 36 9.88 5.11 14.38
N LEU A 37 11.03 4.43 14.34
CA LEU A 37 11.10 2.98 14.22
C LEU A 37 10.47 2.27 15.43
N GLN A 38 10.69 2.76 16.66
CA GLN A 38 10.12 2.19 17.89
C GLN A 38 8.60 2.36 18.00
N ARG A 39 8.01 3.33 17.29
CA ARG A 39 6.55 3.50 17.22
C ARG A 39 5.89 2.51 16.25
N LEU A 40 6.67 1.85 15.39
CA LEU A 40 6.12 0.86 14.46
C LEU A 40 5.79 -0.45 15.18
N PRO A 41 4.73 -1.16 14.74
CA PRO A 41 4.44 -2.48 15.27
C PRO A 41 5.65 -3.42 15.14
N PRO A 42 5.90 -4.32 16.11
CA PRO A 42 7.09 -5.17 16.11
C PRO A 42 7.33 -5.96 14.81
N PRO A 43 6.31 -6.53 14.14
CA PRO A 43 6.52 -7.22 12.86
C PRO A 43 6.98 -6.29 11.73
N ILE A 44 6.53 -5.03 11.71
CA ILE A 44 6.98 -4.02 10.75
C ILE A 44 8.43 -3.63 11.07
N HIS A 45 8.74 -3.33 12.33
CA HIS A 45 10.12 -3.04 12.76
C HIS A 45 11.07 -4.17 12.32
N LYS A 46 10.72 -5.43 12.59
CA LYS A 46 11.52 -6.58 12.15
C LYS A 46 11.67 -6.65 10.62
N ALA A 47 10.63 -6.33 9.87
CA ALA A 47 10.68 -6.29 8.41
C ALA A 47 11.66 -5.23 7.89
N LEU A 48 11.64 -4.02 8.47
CA LEU A 48 12.53 -2.93 8.07
C LEU A 48 13.99 -3.23 8.42
N LYS A 49 14.24 -3.80 9.60
CA LYS A 49 15.58 -4.23 10.03
C LYS A 49 16.13 -5.36 9.17
N ALA A 50 15.30 -6.31 8.77
CA ALA A 50 15.71 -7.35 7.84
C ALA A 50 16.11 -6.78 6.47
N ALA A 51 15.33 -5.82 5.95
CA ALA A 51 15.67 -5.14 4.70
C ALA A 51 16.97 -4.34 4.80
N GLN A 52 17.18 -3.61 5.90
CA GLN A 52 18.45 -2.91 6.17
C GLN A 52 19.66 -3.85 6.06
N LEU A 53 19.59 -5.03 6.71
CA LEU A 53 20.66 -6.02 6.68
C LEU A 53 20.89 -6.58 5.27
N LEU A 54 19.81 -6.87 4.53
CA LEU A 54 19.88 -7.36 3.15
C LEU A 54 20.48 -6.34 2.18
N CYS A 55 20.21 -5.06 2.42
CA CYS A 55 20.75 -3.96 1.64
C CYS A 55 22.18 -3.56 2.00
N THR A 56 22.74 -4.13 3.08
CA THR A 56 24.06 -3.77 3.64
C THR A 56 24.18 -2.29 4.00
N ASP A 57 23.10 -1.69 4.50
CA ASP A 57 23.04 -0.25 4.82
C ASP A 57 23.16 0.01 6.34
N ASP A 58 23.85 1.09 6.70
CA ASP A 58 24.02 1.51 8.11
C ASP A 58 22.77 2.17 8.70
N ALA A 59 21.85 2.62 7.85
CA ALA A 59 20.62 3.30 8.22
C ALA A 59 19.42 2.80 7.42
N ILE A 60 18.21 2.99 7.96
CA ILE A 60 16.96 2.78 7.22
C ILE A 60 16.56 4.11 6.59
N ASN A 61 16.82 4.27 5.29
CA ASN A 61 16.41 5.45 4.54
C ASN A 61 15.16 5.11 3.71
N ILE A 62 14.10 5.91 3.87
CA ILE A 62 12.81 5.66 3.24
C ILE A 62 12.28 6.92 2.55
N ARG A 63 11.40 6.72 1.57
CA ARG A 63 10.56 7.79 1.01
C ARG A 63 9.19 7.80 1.67
N THR A 64 8.50 8.92 1.54
CA THR A 64 7.08 9.02 1.88
C THR A 64 6.27 7.94 1.17
N GLY A 65 5.35 7.30 1.87
CA GLY A 65 4.52 6.23 1.31
C GLY A 65 5.08 4.81 1.43
N PHE A 66 6.25 4.63 2.07
CA PHE A 66 6.79 3.29 2.38
C PHE A 66 5.85 2.45 3.26
N LEU A 67 5.00 3.10 4.06
CA LEU A 67 3.87 2.51 4.76
C LEU A 67 2.57 3.08 4.25
N ARG A 68 1.60 2.21 3.96
CA ARG A 68 0.21 2.59 3.67
C ARG A 68 -0.72 1.82 4.57
N TYR A 69 -1.81 2.46 4.99
CA TYR A 69 -2.76 1.92 5.95
C TYR A 69 -4.14 1.82 5.30
N LEU A 70 -4.86 0.73 5.61
CA LEU A 70 -6.26 0.56 5.22
C LEU A 70 -7.05 0.04 6.41
N LYS A 71 -8.13 0.74 6.78
CA LYS A 71 -9.08 0.24 7.77
C LYS A 71 -9.98 -0.82 7.13
N GLY A 72 -10.04 -1.99 7.74
CA GLY A 72 -10.96 -3.06 7.40
C GLY A 72 -12.38 -2.81 7.94
N THR A 73 -13.28 -3.76 7.70
CA THR A 73 -14.70 -3.65 8.10
C THR A 73 -15.01 -4.26 9.46
N THR A 74 -14.17 -5.19 9.94
CA THR A 74 -14.42 -5.97 11.18
C THR A 74 -13.25 -5.87 12.14
N ASP A 75 -12.92 -4.64 12.57
CA ASP A 75 -11.83 -4.29 13.49
C ASP A 75 -10.44 -4.78 13.03
N GLU A 76 -10.27 -4.83 11.72
CA GLU A 76 -9.00 -5.17 11.09
C GLU A 76 -8.34 -3.88 10.61
N GLU A 77 -7.03 -3.77 10.78
CA GLU A 77 -6.23 -2.72 10.15
C GLU A 77 -5.13 -3.35 9.32
N PHE A 78 -5.05 -2.96 8.05
CA PHE A 78 -4.06 -3.46 7.12
C PHE A 78 -2.93 -2.44 6.96
N ILE A 79 -1.70 -2.95 6.93
CA ILE A 79 -0.49 -2.15 6.75
C ILE A 79 0.30 -2.74 5.58
N ALA A 80 0.48 -1.99 4.50
CA ALA A 80 1.37 -2.33 3.41
C ALA A 80 2.75 -1.71 3.64
N VAL A 81 3.80 -2.50 3.46
CA VAL A 81 5.20 -2.07 3.42
C VAL A 81 5.69 -2.17 1.98
N HIS A 82 6.12 -1.03 1.44
CA HIS A 82 6.54 -0.83 0.05
C HIS A 82 8.08 -0.71 0.00
N PHE A 83 8.80 -1.79 -0.33
CA PHE A 83 10.27 -1.78 -0.35
C PHE A 83 10.85 -1.14 -1.62
N ASP A 84 10.03 -0.84 -2.62
CA ASP A 84 10.40 0.10 -3.69
C ASP A 84 10.71 1.51 -3.14
N GLN A 85 10.12 1.88 -1.99
CA GLN A 85 10.35 3.14 -1.28
C GLN A 85 11.50 3.07 -0.25
N PHE A 86 12.23 1.95 -0.17
CA PHE A 86 13.45 1.79 0.62
C PHE A 86 14.67 2.17 -0.21
N GLU A 87 15.59 2.95 0.35
CA GLU A 87 16.95 3.04 -0.19
C GLU A 87 17.65 1.71 0.09
N CYS A 88 18.42 1.23 -0.89
CA CYS A 88 19.07 -0.07 -0.82
C CYS A 88 20.27 -0.09 -1.76
N PHE A 89 21.48 -0.20 -1.23
CA PHE A 89 22.69 -0.32 -2.05
C PHE A 89 22.65 -1.58 -2.92
N ASN A 90 22.29 -2.72 -2.31
CA ASN A 90 22.06 -3.97 -3.02
C ASN A 90 20.58 -4.10 -3.47
N ARG A 91 20.19 -3.35 -4.50
CA ARG A 91 18.78 -3.27 -4.96
C ARG A 91 18.16 -4.65 -5.25
N ASP A 92 18.94 -5.59 -5.76
CA ASP A 92 18.50 -6.95 -6.08
C ASP A 92 18.13 -7.78 -4.83
N ALA A 93 18.50 -7.32 -3.63
CA ALA A 93 18.08 -7.95 -2.38
C ALA A 93 16.62 -7.68 -2.02
N LEU A 94 16.04 -6.59 -2.54
CA LEU A 94 14.64 -6.21 -2.32
C LEU A 94 13.82 -6.20 -3.61
N CYS A 95 14.45 -6.27 -4.77
CA CYS A 95 13.78 -6.20 -6.05
C CYS A 95 14.21 -7.34 -6.98
N SER A 96 13.30 -7.71 -7.86
CA SER A 96 13.48 -8.72 -8.89
C SER A 96 13.08 -8.15 -10.25
N PRO A 97 13.22 -8.90 -11.35
CA PRO A 97 12.67 -8.49 -12.64
C PRO A 97 11.16 -8.23 -12.65
N ASN A 98 10.43 -8.65 -11.60
CA ASN A 98 8.98 -8.46 -11.47
C ASN A 98 8.60 -7.16 -10.76
N GLY A 99 9.58 -6.45 -10.22
CA GLY A 99 9.39 -5.30 -9.33
C GLY A 99 9.97 -5.57 -7.94
N CYS A 100 9.58 -4.75 -6.97
CA CYS A 100 10.15 -4.81 -5.63
C CYS A 100 9.25 -5.56 -4.66
N LEU A 101 9.82 -5.95 -3.52
CA LEU A 101 9.10 -6.61 -2.45
C LEU A 101 8.02 -5.68 -1.91
N HIS A 102 6.80 -6.18 -1.86
CA HIS A 102 5.70 -5.57 -1.11
C HIS A 102 5.19 -6.59 -0.10
N ARG A 103 4.85 -6.13 1.10
CA ARG A 103 4.32 -6.98 2.18
C ARG A 103 3.08 -6.34 2.77
N VAL A 104 2.04 -7.12 3.00
CA VAL A 104 0.83 -6.65 3.68
C VAL A 104 0.64 -7.42 4.96
N PHE A 105 0.37 -6.67 6.03
CA PHE A 105 0.09 -7.18 7.35
C PHE A 105 -1.35 -6.83 7.74
N VAL A 106 -1.97 -7.64 8.59
CA VAL A 106 -3.25 -7.34 9.22
C VAL A 106 -3.08 -7.32 10.74
N SER A 107 -3.61 -6.29 11.38
CA SER A 107 -3.78 -6.17 12.82
C SER A 107 -5.21 -6.49 13.18
N LYS A 108 -5.41 -7.35 14.17
CA LYS A 108 -6.72 -7.62 14.77
C LYS A 108 -6.53 -7.91 16.25
N GLY A 109 -7.21 -7.17 17.12
CA GLY A 109 -7.02 -7.28 18.58
C GLY A 109 -5.57 -7.04 19.02
N GLY A 110 -4.85 -6.13 18.34
CA GLY A 110 -3.44 -5.80 18.62
C GLY A 110 -2.42 -6.81 18.11
N ILE A 111 -2.84 -7.95 17.54
CA ILE A 111 -1.94 -8.94 16.95
C ILE A 111 -1.75 -8.62 15.47
N LEU A 112 -0.50 -8.33 15.08
CA LEU A 112 -0.13 -8.07 13.70
C LEU A 112 0.52 -9.30 13.06
N ARG A 113 0.03 -9.73 11.88
CA ARG A 113 0.60 -10.85 11.11
C ARG A 113 0.65 -10.54 9.62
N GLU A 114 1.62 -11.13 8.92
CA GLU A 114 1.70 -11.04 7.45
C GLU A 114 0.56 -11.84 6.79
N VAL A 115 -0.06 -11.26 5.77
CA VAL A 115 -1.19 -11.84 5.04
C VAL A 115 -0.98 -11.93 3.54
N TRP A 116 -0.01 -11.18 3.03
CA TRP A 116 0.39 -11.20 1.63
C TRP A 116 1.83 -10.71 1.47
N ARG A 117 2.51 -11.26 0.48
CA ARG A 117 3.87 -10.89 0.06
C ARG A 117 4.01 -11.14 -1.43
N GLY A 118 4.70 -10.25 -2.15
CA GLY A 118 5.08 -10.49 -3.54
C GLY A 118 6.09 -9.48 -4.06
N ASP A 119 6.85 -9.89 -5.07
CA ASP A 119 7.73 -9.01 -5.85
C ASP A 119 6.97 -8.56 -7.09
N VAL A 120 6.47 -7.33 -7.06
CA VAL A 120 5.58 -6.74 -8.06
C VAL A 120 5.91 -5.27 -8.26
N LEU A 121 5.36 -4.63 -9.29
CA LEU A 121 5.68 -3.24 -9.59
C LEU A 121 5.06 -2.29 -8.55
N GLU A 122 3.81 -2.55 -8.17
CA GLU A 122 3.07 -1.77 -7.17
C GLU A 122 1.94 -2.63 -6.60
N ILE A 123 1.53 -2.30 -5.37
CA ILE A 123 0.24 -2.71 -4.84
C ILE A 123 -0.54 -1.50 -4.34
N ASP A 124 -1.85 -1.50 -4.50
CA ASP A 124 -2.73 -0.53 -3.87
C ASP A 124 -3.76 -1.25 -3.02
N MET A 125 -3.90 -0.82 -1.76
CA MET A 125 -4.94 -1.31 -0.86
C MET A 125 -6.19 -0.44 -0.99
N SER A 126 -7.35 -1.07 -1.10
CA SER A 126 -8.65 -0.39 -1.22
C SER A 126 -9.76 -1.17 -0.53
N THR A 127 -10.94 -0.55 -0.36
CA THR A 127 -12.15 -1.25 0.07
C THR A 127 -13.11 -1.32 -1.10
N GLU A 128 -13.39 -2.52 -1.57
CA GLU A 128 -14.19 -2.78 -2.76
C GLU A 128 -15.43 -3.59 -2.38
N SER A 129 -16.61 -3.06 -2.68
CA SER A 129 -17.89 -3.68 -2.26
C SER A 129 -17.93 -4.06 -0.78
N GLY A 130 -17.36 -3.20 0.08
CA GLY A 130 -17.29 -3.43 1.52
C GLY A 130 -16.28 -4.49 1.96
N ARG A 131 -15.34 -4.90 1.09
CA ARG A 131 -14.30 -5.88 1.42
C ARG A 131 -12.91 -5.29 1.15
N PRO A 132 -11.99 -5.36 2.13
CA PRO A 132 -10.59 -5.00 1.88
C PRO A 132 -10.05 -5.77 0.68
N SER A 133 -9.34 -5.09 -0.19
CA SER A 133 -8.81 -5.61 -1.45
C SER A 133 -7.41 -5.07 -1.70
N ILE A 134 -6.64 -5.81 -2.48
CA ILE A 134 -5.37 -5.36 -3.03
C ILE A 134 -5.39 -5.45 -4.55
N ASP A 135 -5.10 -4.32 -5.19
CA ASP A 135 -4.83 -4.22 -6.62
C ASP A 135 -3.33 -4.42 -6.82
N VAL A 136 -2.95 -5.38 -7.65
CA VAL A 136 -1.56 -5.71 -7.93
C VAL A 136 -1.23 -5.33 -9.36
N ASP A 137 -0.20 -4.49 -9.53
CA ASP A 137 0.43 -4.25 -10.82
C ASP A 137 1.68 -5.12 -10.94
N CYS A 138 1.61 -6.13 -11.80
CA CYS A 138 2.70 -7.05 -12.13
C CYS A 138 3.25 -6.78 -13.54
N SER A 139 2.93 -5.62 -14.11
CA SER A 139 3.31 -5.29 -15.47
C SER A 139 4.83 -5.21 -15.61
N ARG A 140 5.32 -5.73 -16.73
CA ARG A 140 6.72 -5.62 -17.17
C ARG A 140 6.75 -4.87 -18.49
N ARG A 141 7.94 -4.44 -18.94
CA ARG A 141 8.11 -3.74 -20.23
C ARG A 141 7.44 -4.54 -21.35
N GLY A 142 6.41 -3.96 -21.97
CA GLY A 142 5.67 -4.57 -23.09
C GLY A 142 4.58 -5.58 -22.71
N SER A 143 4.31 -5.82 -21.42
CA SER A 143 3.25 -6.74 -20.97
C SER A 143 2.34 -6.07 -19.93
N PHE A 144 1.03 -6.07 -20.19
CA PHE A 144 0.04 -5.64 -19.20
C PHE A 144 -0.29 -6.78 -18.24
N CYS A 145 -0.17 -6.52 -16.93
CA CYS A 145 -0.51 -7.49 -15.91
C CYS A 145 -1.09 -6.75 -14.69
N ARG A 146 -2.39 -6.86 -14.50
CA ARG A 146 -3.10 -6.32 -13.34
C ARG A 146 -4.18 -7.27 -12.87
N TYR A 147 -4.25 -7.49 -11.58
CA TYR A 147 -5.28 -8.32 -10.97
C TYR A 147 -5.59 -7.84 -9.56
N ARG A 148 -6.78 -8.20 -9.08
CA ARG A 148 -7.27 -7.85 -7.76
C ARG A 148 -7.45 -9.09 -6.92
N MET A 149 -7.07 -8.99 -5.65
CA MET A 149 -7.34 -10.00 -4.64
C MET A 149 -8.20 -9.40 -3.54
N GLN A 150 -9.14 -10.17 -3.00
CA GLN A 150 -10.02 -9.77 -1.93
C GLN A 150 -9.65 -10.45 -0.61
N TRP A 151 -9.88 -9.76 0.48
CA TRP A 151 -9.75 -10.30 1.81
C TRP A 151 -10.81 -11.37 2.08
N ASN A 152 -10.38 -12.55 2.52
CA ASN A 152 -11.26 -13.67 2.87
C ASN A 152 -11.30 -13.99 4.37
N GLY A 153 -10.82 -13.09 5.23
CA GLY A 153 -10.66 -13.31 6.67
C GLY A 153 -9.32 -13.95 7.07
N LYS A 154 -8.55 -14.50 6.13
CA LYS A 154 -7.24 -15.11 6.40
C LYS A 154 -6.09 -14.49 5.59
N ARG A 155 -6.30 -14.27 4.30
CA ARG A 155 -5.32 -13.74 3.33
C ARG A 155 -6.05 -13.06 2.16
N PHE A 156 -5.31 -12.30 1.37
CA PHE A 156 -5.78 -11.82 0.07
C PHE A 156 -5.72 -12.95 -0.97
N ARG A 157 -6.80 -13.16 -1.71
CA ARG A 157 -6.94 -14.15 -2.79
C ARG A 157 -7.82 -13.66 -3.92
#